data_AF-A0A815UVJ7-F1
#
_entry.id   AF-A0A815UVJ7-F1
#
_cell.length_a   1.000
_cell.length_b   1.000
_cell.length_c   1.000
_cell.angle_alpha   90.00
_cell.angle_beta   90.00
_cell.angle_gamma   90.00
#
_symmetry.space_group_name_H-M   'P 1'
#
loop_
_entity.id
_entity.type
_entity.pdbx_description
1 polymer ?
#
loop_
_entity_poly.entity_id
_entity_poly.type
_entity_poly.pdbx_seq_one_letter_code
_entity_poly.pdbx_strand_id
1 'polypeptide(L)'
;MSNSIKVINRANKRIQIGFFKNRGPCQPSFDAEQTIEVEPNASKSVELAHEWEGRVQKVSGATTDPATWAEIHFNAWQNMTFADISLIRGYNGSMMFSSSDGTLHTGMTGNLWTEAPQQFKVKDTRGNDVLAPTEPYTGGRNDELVAYYRRKVKEGNAYLIPDDHPSSHGTKDTHINLDVYEISSG
;
A
#
# COMPACT_ATOMS: atom_id res chain seq x y z
N MET A 1 1.63 24.80 -5.21
CA MET A 1 2.46 23.63 -5.55
C MET A 1 1.51 22.45 -5.68
N SER A 2 1.67 21.61 -6.70
CA SER A 2 0.83 20.42 -6.86
C SER A 2 1.43 19.25 -6.08
N ASN A 3 0.56 18.37 -5.60
CA ASN A 3 0.98 17.12 -4.97
C ASN A 3 1.08 16.05 -6.04
N SER A 4 2.05 15.14 -5.94
CA SER A 4 2.11 14.03 -6.87
C SER A 4 2.63 12.76 -6.24
N ILE A 5 2.19 11.65 -6.83
CA ILE A 5 2.76 10.33 -6.58
C ILE A 5 3.32 9.80 -7.89
N LYS A 6 4.62 9.52 -7.90
CA LYS A 6 5.30 8.80 -8.98
C LYS A 6 5.29 7.31 -8.65
N VAL A 7 4.42 6.57 -9.34
CA VAL A 7 4.37 5.12 -9.25
C VAL A 7 5.49 4.53 -10.08
N ILE A 8 6.31 3.66 -9.50
CA ILE A 8 7.41 2.95 -10.15
C ILE A 8 7.09 1.46 -10.13
N ASN A 9 6.89 0.87 -11.31
CA ASN A 9 6.60 -0.57 -11.41
C ASN A 9 7.91 -1.36 -11.38
N ARG A 10 8.15 -2.08 -10.28
CA ARG A 10 9.28 -2.99 -10.11
C ARG A 10 8.95 -4.45 -10.46
N ALA A 11 7.71 -4.74 -10.83
CA ALA A 11 7.30 -6.04 -11.32
C ALA A 11 7.76 -6.27 -12.78
N ASN A 12 7.79 -7.54 -13.19
CA ASN A 12 8.11 -7.95 -14.55
C ASN A 12 6.89 -7.95 -15.49
N LYS A 13 5.70 -7.59 -14.99
CA LYS A 13 4.45 -7.45 -15.75
C LYS A 13 3.84 -6.06 -15.56
N ARG A 14 2.98 -5.67 -16.50
CA ARG A 14 2.20 -4.44 -16.40
C ARG A 14 1.34 -4.49 -15.13
N ILE A 15 1.32 -3.41 -14.37
CA ILE A 15 0.46 -3.26 -13.19
C ILE A 15 -0.61 -2.21 -13.44
N GLN A 16 -1.78 -2.42 -12.85
CA GLN A 16 -2.83 -1.43 -12.74
C GLN A 16 -2.84 -0.89 -11.30
N ILE A 17 -2.75 0.43 -11.15
CA ILE A 17 -2.78 1.12 -9.85
C ILE A 17 -4.01 2.01 -9.79
N GLY A 18 -4.80 1.87 -8.72
CA GLY A 18 -5.93 2.74 -8.43
C GLY A 18 -5.63 3.70 -7.29
N PHE A 19 -6.20 4.90 -7.39
CA PHE A 19 -6.14 5.98 -6.41
C PHE A 19 -7.53 6.18 -5.83
N PHE A 20 -7.66 6.02 -4.52
CA PHE A 20 -8.94 5.97 -3.82
C PHE A 20 -8.94 7.05 -2.75
N LYS A 21 -9.52 8.20 -3.09
CA LYS A 21 -9.69 9.31 -2.17
C LYS A 21 -10.69 8.95 -1.07
N ASN A 22 -10.38 9.28 0.18
CA ASN A 22 -11.29 9.10 1.30
C ASN A 22 -12.55 9.96 1.12
N ARG A 23 -13.70 9.45 1.60
CA ARG A 23 -14.97 10.18 1.59
C ARG A 23 -15.13 11.11 2.80
N GLY A 24 -14.27 10.93 3.79
CA GLY A 24 -14.20 11.69 5.04
C GLY A 24 -13.22 11.03 6.01
N PRO A 25 -13.03 11.60 7.21
CA PRO A 25 -12.15 11.02 8.22
C PRO A 25 -12.52 9.58 8.54
N CYS A 26 -11.55 8.67 8.45
CA CYS A 26 -11.75 7.23 8.68
C CYS A 26 -12.79 6.57 7.75
N GLN A 27 -13.07 7.15 6.58
CA GLN A 27 -14.04 6.62 5.61
C GLN A 27 -13.34 6.33 4.26
N PRO A 28 -12.66 5.18 4.13
CA PRO A 28 -12.00 4.82 2.88
C PRO A 28 -13.02 4.61 1.75
N SER A 29 -12.69 5.05 0.54
CA SER A 29 -13.47 4.75 -0.66
C SER A 29 -13.04 3.42 -1.29
N PHE A 30 -13.97 2.74 -1.93
CA PHE A 30 -13.72 1.57 -2.79
C PHE A 30 -13.89 1.86 -4.28
N ASP A 31 -14.27 3.10 -4.60
CA ASP A 31 -14.34 3.61 -5.96
C ASP A 31 -13.05 4.37 -6.24
N ALA A 32 -12.30 3.93 -7.25
CA ALA A 32 -11.11 4.63 -7.66
C ALA A 32 -11.51 5.96 -8.33
N GLU A 33 -10.95 7.07 -7.86
CA GLU A 33 -11.07 8.36 -8.52
C GLU A 33 -10.27 8.37 -9.83
N GLN A 34 -9.14 7.66 -9.82
CA GLN A 34 -8.28 7.49 -10.99
C GLN A 34 -7.65 6.11 -10.98
N THR A 35 -7.40 5.56 -12.18
CA THR A 35 -6.60 4.36 -12.39
C THR A 35 -5.55 4.62 -13.46
N ILE A 36 -4.36 4.07 -13.26
CA ILE A 36 -3.28 4.10 -14.25
C ILE A 36 -2.76 2.70 -14.51
N GLU A 37 -2.19 2.52 -15.71
CA GLU A 37 -1.37 1.36 -16.04
C GLU A 37 0.10 1.79 -16.12
N VAL A 38 0.98 0.94 -15.59
CA VAL A 38 2.43 1.17 -15.59
C VAL A 38 3.13 -0.09 -16.10
N GLU A 39 3.89 0.06 -17.18
CA GLU A 39 4.65 -1.03 -17.78
C GLU A 39 5.77 -1.54 -16.87
N PRO A 40 6.27 -2.77 -17.06
CA PRO A 40 7.42 -3.28 -16.33
C PRO A 40 8.60 -2.31 -16.35
N ASN A 41 9.21 -2.04 -15.20
CA ASN A 41 10.34 -1.13 -15.03
C ASN A 41 10.10 0.33 -15.47
N ALA A 42 8.85 0.71 -15.74
CA ALA A 42 8.47 2.07 -16.06
C ALA A 42 7.97 2.82 -14.81
N SER A 43 7.75 4.12 -14.97
CA SER A 43 7.13 4.95 -13.94
C SER A 43 6.11 5.90 -14.54
N LYS A 44 5.11 6.28 -13.74
CA LYS A 44 4.09 7.26 -14.12
C LYS A 44 3.73 8.14 -12.93
N SER A 45 3.73 9.44 -13.14
CA SER A 45 3.30 10.41 -12.12
C SER A 45 1.82 10.71 -12.24
N VAL A 46 1.17 10.87 -11.10
CA VAL A 46 -0.22 11.31 -10.97
C VAL A 46 -0.24 12.55 -10.10
N GLU A 47 -0.80 13.63 -10.62
CA GLU A 47 -1.06 14.86 -9.87
C GLU A 47 -2.32 14.68 -9.04
N LEU A 48 -2.28 15.13 -7.80
CA LEU A 48 -3.34 14.99 -6.82
C LEU A 48 -3.68 16.37 -6.24
N ALA A 49 -4.91 16.48 -5.73
CA ALA A 49 -5.37 17.69 -5.08
C ALA A 49 -4.51 18.04 -3.84
N HIS A 50 -4.50 19.32 -3.46
CA HIS A 50 -3.73 19.82 -2.32
C HIS A 50 -4.04 19.05 -1.01
N GLU A 51 -5.30 18.76 -0.75
CA GLU A 51 -5.73 18.03 0.46
C GLU A 51 -6.12 16.58 0.12
N TRP A 52 -5.40 15.96 -0.81
CA TRP A 52 -5.68 14.56 -1.15
C TRP A 52 -5.28 13.65 0.01
N GLU A 53 -6.27 12.95 0.53
CA GLU A 53 -6.14 11.92 1.54
C GLU A 53 -6.77 10.64 1.01
N GLY A 54 -6.06 9.53 1.12
CA GLY A 54 -6.58 8.24 0.72
C GLY A 54 -5.51 7.20 0.58
N ARG A 55 -5.81 6.21 -0.25
CA ARG A 55 -4.91 5.08 -0.49
C ARG A 55 -4.64 4.87 -1.98
N VAL A 56 -3.44 4.39 -2.24
CA VAL A 56 -2.99 3.88 -3.53
C VAL A 56 -2.86 2.38 -3.40
N GLN A 57 -3.41 1.62 -4.34
CA GLN A 57 -3.28 0.16 -4.32
C GLN A 57 -3.08 -0.42 -5.72
N LYS A 58 -2.42 -1.57 -5.78
CA LYS A 58 -2.41 -2.40 -6.98
C LYS A 58 -3.75 -3.10 -7.13
N VAL A 59 -4.39 -2.93 -8.27
CA VAL A 59 -5.64 -3.58 -8.62
C VAL A 59 -5.33 -4.97 -9.21
N SER A 60 -5.73 -6.03 -8.51
CA SER A 60 -5.57 -7.42 -8.98
C SER A 60 -6.91 -8.12 -9.18
N GLY A 61 -7.93 -7.82 -8.37
CA GLY A 61 -9.30 -8.31 -8.50
C GLY A 61 -10.33 -7.21 -8.21
N ALA A 62 -11.27 -7.49 -7.32
CA ALA A 62 -12.19 -6.50 -6.78
C ALA A 62 -11.45 -5.52 -5.87
N THR A 63 -11.99 -4.31 -5.69
CA THR A 63 -11.35 -3.28 -4.86
C THR A 63 -11.37 -3.61 -3.36
N THR A 64 -12.18 -4.59 -2.96
CA THR A 64 -12.27 -5.16 -1.60
C THR A 64 -11.44 -6.44 -1.42
N ASP A 65 -10.77 -6.92 -2.46
CA ASP A 65 -9.90 -8.09 -2.34
C ASP A 65 -8.65 -7.77 -1.50
N PRO A 66 -7.98 -8.80 -0.94
CA PRO A 66 -6.78 -8.57 -0.15
C PRO A 66 -5.69 -7.85 -0.95
N ALA A 67 -5.24 -6.71 -0.44
CA ALA A 67 -4.27 -5.86 -1.12
C ALA A 67 -3.43 -5.07 -0.13
N THR A 68 -2.16 -4.84 -0.52
CA THR A 68 -1.30 -3.89 0.18
C THR A 68 -1.81 -2.48 -0.08
N TRP A 69 -2.01 -1.72 0.98
CA TRP A 69 -2.44 -0.33 0.90
C TRP A 69 -1.24 0.59 1.12
N ALA A 70 -1.06 1.56 0.22
CA ALA A 70 -0.14 2.67 0.42
C ALA A 70 -0.98 3.91 0.76
N GLU A 71 -1.06 4.23 2.04
CA GLU A 71 -1.93 5.28 2.58
C GLU A 71 -1.15 6.59 2.67
N ILE A 72 -1.80 7.70 2.31
CA ILE A 72 -1.16 9.01 2.27
C ILE A 72 -2.16 10.12 2.50
N HIS A 73 -1.74 11.11 3.28
CA HIS A 73 -2.45 12.34 3.58
C HIS A 73 -1.52 13.52 3.27
N PHE A 74 -1.76 14.18 2.14
CA PHE A 74 -0.99 15.36 1.76
C PHE A 74 -1.40 16.60 2.55
N ASN A 75 -0.42 17.46 2.84
CA ASN A 75 -0.63 18.78 3.42
C ASN A 75 -1.52 18.77 4.69
N ALA A 76 -1.35 17.74 5.52
CA ALA A 76 -2.09 17.55 6.75
C ALA A 76 -1.55 18.46 7.86
N TRP A 77 -1.40 17.94 9.08
CA TRP A 77 -0.88 18.69 10.22
C TRP A 77 0.46 19.37 9.89
N GLN A 78 0.53 20.68 10.16
CA GLN A 78 1.70 21.53 9.88
C GLN A 78 2.18 21.49 8.41
N ASN A 79 1.25 21.30 7.46
CA ASN A 79 1.52 21.16 6.02
C ASN A 79 2.45 19.98 5.69
N MET A 80 2.51 18.97 6.56
CA MET A 80 3.27 17.75 6.31
C MET A 80 2.46 16.74 5.50
N THR A 81 3.14 15.98 4.68
CA THR A 81 2.62 14.75 4.07
C THR A 81 2.87 13.60 5.02
N PHE A 82 1.83 12.88 5.42
CA PHE A 82 1.94 11.63 6.19
C PHE A 82 1.68 10.45 5.28
N ALA A 83 2.50 9.40 5.39
CA ALA A 83 2.36 8.21 4.58
C ALA A 83 2.73 6.96 5.36
N ASP A 84 2.08 5.86 5.01
CA ASP A 84 2.34 4.54 5.55
C ASP A 84 1.97 3.43 4.57
N ILE A 85 2.56 2.25 4.80
CA ILE A 85 2.18 1.02 4.11
C ILE A 85 1.38 0.17 5.08
N SER A 86 0.27 -0.40 4.64
CA SER A 86 -0.64 -1.16 5.48
C SER A 86 -0.93 -2.54 4.89
N LEU A 87 -0.77 -3.56 5.74
CA LEU A 87 -1.11 -4.96 5.47
C LEU A 87 -2.41 -5.38 6.17
N ILE A 88 -3.09 -4.43 6.82
CA ILE A 88 -4.36 -4.67 7.53
C ILE A 88 -5.38 -5.31 6.60
N ARG A 89 -5.45 -4.81 5.36
CA ARG A 89 -6.35 -5.28 4.31
C ARG A 89 -5.74 -6.34 3.40
N GLY A 90 -4.59 -6.91 3.75
CA GLY A 90 -3.97 -8.03 3.06
C GLY A 90 -2.74 -7.61 2.26
N TYR A 91 -2.31 -8.51 1.39
CA TYR A 91 -1.07 -8.32 0.63
C TYR A 91 -1.18 -8.95 -0.74
N ASN A 92 -1.01 -8.13 -1.79
CA ASN A 92 -0.94 -8.59 -3.18
C ASN A 92 0.41 -8.23 -3.85
N GLY A 93 1.36 -7.71 -3.07
CA GLY A 93 2.69 -7.32 -3.50
C GLY A 93 3.28 -6.22 -2.61
N SER A 94 4.60 -6.18 -2.50
CA SER A 94 5.27 -5.22 -1.62
C SER A 94 5.20 -3.80 -2.19
N MET A 95 5.24 -2.81 -1.31
CA MET A 95 5.25 -1.40 -1.66
C MET A 95 6.23 -0.65 -0.77
N MET A 96 6.89 0.36 -1.33
CA MET A 96 7.82 1.23 -0.61
C MET A 96 7.58 2.68 -1.02
N PHE A 97 7.34 3.53 -0.04
CA PHE A 97 7.35 4.98 -0.22
C PHE A 97 8.75 5.54 -0.09
N SER A 98 9.08 6.53 -0.91
CA SER A 98 10.24 7.39 -0.70
C SER A 98 10.00 8.83 -1.11
N SER A 99 10.63 9.79 -0.42
CA SER A 99 10.68 11.21 -0.81
C SER A 99 12.05 11.59 -1.36
N SER A 100 12.11 12.69 -2.12
CA SER A 100 13.37 13.16 -2.71
C SER A 100 14.34 13.71 -1.67
N ASP A 101 13.82 14.24 -0.56
CA ASP A 101 14.59 14.75 0.58
C ASP A 101 15.09 13.63 1.53
N GLY A 102 14.71 12.38 1.27
CA GLY A 102 15.12 11.21 2.06
C GLY A 102 14.45 11.09 3.44
N THR A 103 13.53 11.98 3.78
CA THR A 103 12.83 11.97 5.08
C THR A 103 11.72 10.93 5.16
N LEU A 104 11.18 10.52 4.01
CA LEU A 104 10.27 9.39 3.88
C LEU A 104 11.00 8.22 3.23
N HIS A 105 11.04 7.08 3.93
CA HIS A 105 11.48 5.79 3.40
C HIS A 105 10.82 4.66 4.22
N THR A 106 9.61 4.25 3.83
CA THR A 106 8.80 3.31 4.60
C THR A 106 8.08 2.30 3.72
N GLY A 107 7.93 1.07 4.21
CA GLY A 107 7.39 -0.06 3.46
C GLY A 107 8.33 -1.27 3.42
N MET A 108 8.12 -2.12 2.42
CA MET A 108 8.90 -3.32 2.19
C MET A 108 9.16 -3.56 0.70
N THR A 109 10.28 -4.20 0.39
CA THR A 109 10.64 -4.63 -0.97
C THR A 109 10.66 -6.15 -1.11
N GLY A 110 10.81 -6.88 -0.01
CA GLY A 110 10.87 -8.34 0.01
C GLY A 110 9.50 -8.98 -0.21
N ASN A 111 9.48 -10.13 -0.88
CA ASN A 111 8.25 -10.88 -1.12
C ASN A 111 7.78 -11.62 0.13
N LEU A 112 6.59 -11.31 0.62
CA LEU A 112 6.00 -11.96 1.79
C LEU A 112 5.25 -13.26 1.44
N TRP A 113 5.04 -13.57 0.16
CA TRP A 113 4.25 -14.73 -0.27
C TRP A 113 4.99 -16.07 -0.16
N THR A 114 6.22 -16.16 -0.66
CA THR A 114 6.92 -17.43 -0.86
C THR A 114 6.95 -18.27 0.41
N GLU A 115 7.33 -17.65 1.53
CA GLU A 115 7.48 -18.29 2.83
C GLU A 115 6.23 -18.19 3.73
N ALA A 116 5.13 -17.65 3.22
CA ALA A 116 3.90 -17.56 4.01
C ALA A 116 3.32 -18.97 4.28
N PRO A 117 2.84 -19.23 5.51
CA PRO A 117 2.07 -20.43 5.83
C PRO A 117 0.88 -20.61 4.87
N GLN A 118 0.62 -21.86 4.49
CA GLN A 118 -0.39 -22.19 3.47
C GLN A 118 -1.79 -21.69 3.83
N GLN A 119 -2.15 -21.65 5.12
CA GLN A 119 -3.46 -21.17 5.57
C GLN A 119 -3.70 -19.67 5.32
N PHE A 120 -2.65 -18.88 5.06
CA PHE A 120 -2.79 -17.46 4.74
C PHE A 120 -2.74 -17.16 3.24
N LYS A 121 -2.37 -18.16 2.43
CA LYS A 121 -2.33 -18.08 0.98
C LYS A 121 -3.74 -18.28 0.42
N VAL A 122 -4.32 -17.20 -0.10
CA VAL A 122 -5.67 -17.21 -0.67
C VAL A 122 -5.64 -16.71 -2.12
N LYS A 123 -6.79 -16.70 -2.78
CA LYS A 123 -6.98 -16.15 -4.12
C LYS A 123 -7.87 -14.92 -4.05
N ASP A 124 -7.56 -13.91 -4.86
CA ASP A 124 -8.48 -12.81 -5.12
C ASP A 124 -9.63 -13.25 -6.05
N THR A 125 -10.61 -12.38 -6.30
CA THR A 125 -11.78 -12.68 -7.14
C THR A 125 -11.45 -12.98 -8.61
N ARG A 126 -10.23 -12.71 -9.06
CA ARG A 126 -9.73 -13.06 -10.40
C ARG A 126 -8.79 -14.28 -10.39
N GLY A 127 -8.60 -14.92 -9.24
CA GLY A 127 -7.76 -16.11 -9.10
C GLY A 127 -6.27 -15.84 -8.91
N ASN A 128 -5.86 -14.58 -8.69
CA ASN A 128 -4.46 -14.26 -8.41
C ASN A 128 -4.11 -14.61 -6.96
N ASP A 129 -2.84 -14.95 -6.74
CA ASP A 129 -2.29 -15.19 -5.39
C ASP A 129 -2.22 -13.90 -4.58
N VAL A 130 -2.78 -13.94 -3.36
CA VAL A 130 -2.74 -12.84 -2.37
C VAL A 130 -2.72 -13.41 -0.95
N LEU A 131 -2.09 -12.73 0.00
CA LEU A 131 -2.22 -13.12 1.41
C LEU A 131 -3.45 -12.47 2.03
N ALA A 132 -4.12 -13.24 2.89
CA ALA A 132 -5.28 -12.80 3.66
C ALA A 132 -5.00 -11.50 4.45
N PRO A 133 -6.05 -10.72 4.77
CA PRO A 133 -5.93 -9.55 5.65
C PRO A 133 -5.57 -9.97 7.09
N THR A 134 -4.81 -9.14 7.81
CA THR A 134 -4.69 -9.31 9.26
C THR A 134 -5.99 -8.94 9.97
N GLU A 135 -6.79 -8.03 9.39
CA GLU A 135 -8.14 -7.70 9.86
C GLU A 135 -9.12 -7.59 8.68
N PRO A 136 -9.97 -8.62 8.42
CA PRO A 136 -10.94 -8.59 7.34
C PRO A 136 -12.08 -7.60 7.61
N TYR A 137 -12.84 -7.25 6.56
CA TYR A 137 -14.03 -6.39 6.69
C TYR A 137 -15.14 -7.01 7.56
N THR A 138 -15.14 -8.33 7.72
CA THR A 138 -16.07 -9.05 8.58
C THR A 138 -15.73 -8.94 10.07
N GLY A 139 -14.60 -8.31 10.41
CA GLY A 139 -14.10 -8.16 11.77
C GLY A 139 -13.23 -9.34 12.24
N GLY A 140 -12.59 -9.13 13.40
CA GLY A 140 -11.60 -10.04 13.98
C GLY A 140 -10.17 -9.74 13.53
N ARG A 141 -9.20 -10.30 14.25
CA ARG A 141 -7.77 -10.16 13.97
C ARG A 141 -7.12 -11.53 13.82
N ASN A 142 -6.27 -11.67 12.81
CA ASN A 142 -5.48 -12.87 12.57
C ASN A 142 -4.11 -12.74 13.24
N ASP A 143 -4.04 -13.08 14.53
CA ASP A 143 -2.82 -12.96 15.35
C ASP A 143 -1.64 -13.77 14.80
N GLU A 144 -1.90 -14.95 14.23
CA GLU A 144 -0.84 -15.78 13.65
C GLU A 144 -0.22 -15.15 12.40
N LEU A 145 -1.05 -14.51 11.56
CA LEU A 145 -0.57 -13.78 10.39
C LEU A 145 0.19 -12.50 10.81
N VAL A 146 -0.31 -11.77 11.82
CA VAL A 146 0.43 -10.65 12.41
C VAL A 146 1.81 -11.12 12.91
N ALA A 147 1.86 -12.23 13.64
CA ALA A 147 3.13 -12.79 14.12
C ALA A 147 4.07 -13.20 12.96
N TYR A 148 3.52 -13.73 11.86
CA TYR A 148 4.30 -13.99 10.64
C TYR A 148 4.90 -12.70 10.08
N TYR A 149 4.07 -11.66 9.87
CA TYR A 149 4.53 -10.40 9.33
C TYR A 149 5.55 -9.70 10.24
N ARG A 150 5.40 -9.77 11.57
CA ARG A 150 6.40 -9.22 12.51
C ARG A 150 7.79 -9.84 12.38
N ARG A 151 7.89 -11.07 11.88
CA ARG A 151 9.20 -11.71 11.60
C ARG A 151 9.79 -11.30 10.26
N LYS A 152 8.99 -10.74 9.36
CA LYS A 152 9.36 -10.45 7.96
C LYS A 152 9.45 -8.96 7.65
N VAL A 153 8.68 -8.14 8.36
CA VAL A 153 8.58 -6.70 8.21
C VAL A 153 9.15 -6.05 9.45
N LYS A 154 10.12 -5.16 9.26
CA LYS A 154 10.73 -4.40 10.35
C LYS A 154 9.66 -3.55 11.04
N GLU A 155 9.77 -3.40 12.36
CA GLU A 155 8.94 -2.45 13.10
C GLU A 155 9.05 -1.04 12.49
N GLY A 156 7.90 -0.37 12.35
CA GLY A 156 7.79 0.93 11.71
C GLY A 156 7.72 0.91 10.18
N ASN A 157 7.82 -0.24 9.52
CA ASN A 157 7.77 -0.29 8.05
C ASN A 157 6.37 -0.56 7.48
N ALA A 158 5.44 -1.10 8.27
CA ALA A 158 4.06 -1.26 7.83
C ALA A 158 3.10 -1.38 9.03
N TYR A 159 1.86 -0.95 8.84
CA TYR A 159 0.75 -1.27 9.73
C TYR A 159 0.36 -2.73 9.55
N LEU A 160 0.47 -3.51 10.63
CA LEU A 160 -0.04 -4.89 10.70
C LEU A 160 -1.34 -4.96 11.49
N ILE A 161 -1.56 -3.98 12.37
CA ILE A 161 -2.74 -3.76 13.20
C ILE A 161 -2.99 -2.24 13.30
N PRO A 162 -4.21 -1.77 13.64
CA PRO A 162 -4.54 -0.34 13.68
C PRO A 162 -3.64 0.52 14.59
N ASP A 163 -3.13 -0.05 15.68
CA ASP A 163 -2.35 0.66 16.69
C ASP A 163 -0.83 0.71 16.37
N ASP A 164 -0.42 0.32 15.16
CA ASP A 164 0.98 0.38 14.69
C ASP A 164 1.43 1.81 14.33
N HIS A 165 1.15 2.77 15.20
CA HIS A 165 1.48 4.19 15.00
C HIS A 165 2.96 4.48 14.63
N PRO A 166 3.97 3.71 15.08
CA PRO A 166 5.35 3.88 14.61
C PRO A 166 5.55 3.68 13.10
N SER A 167 4.56 3.12 12.39
CA SER A 167 4.59 2.90 10.95
C SER A 167 4.11 4.10 10.12
N SER A 168 3.63 5.17 10.76
CA SER A 168 3.30 6.43 10.08
C SER A 168 4.50 7.37 10.03
N HIS A 169 4.85 7.84 8.84
CA HIS A 169 6.01 8.68 8.59
C HIS A 169 5.59 10.01 7.97
N GLY A 170 6.22 11.09 8.42
CA GLY A 170 5.95 12.43 7.96
C GLY A 170 7.10 13.01 7.13
N THR A 171 6.78 13.72 6.06
CA THR A 171 7.73 14.49 5.24
C THR A 171 7.15 15.86 4.87
N LYS A 172 8.01 16.82 4.53
CA LYS A 172 7.59 18.10 3.92
C LYS A 172 7.51 18.02 2.40
N ASP A 173 8.01 16.93 1.80
CA ASP A 173 7.92 16.71 0.36
C ASP A 173 6.46 16.43 -0.04
N THR A 174 6.04 17.02 -1.15
CA THR A 174 4.73 16.81 -1.77
C THR A 174 4.83 15.97 -3.05
N HIS A 175 6.03 15.47 -3.38
CA HIS A 175 6.31 14.62 -4.53
C HIS A 175 6.85 13.28 -4.05
N ILE A 176 5.96 12.30 -3.96
CA ILE A 176 6.27 11.00 -3.33
C ILE A 176 6.50 9.95 -4.41
N ASN A 177 7.53 9.14 -4.26
CA ASN A 177 7.72 7.93 -5.06
C ASN A 177 7.05 6.75 -4.37
N LEU A 178 6.37 5.91 -5.15
CA LEU A 178 5.81 4.63 -4.70
C LEU A 178 6.35 3.51 -5.58
N ASP A 179 7.31 2.76 -5.07
CA ASP A 179 7.79 1.54 -5.70
C ASP A 179 6.81 0.40 -5.43
N VAL A 180 6.32 -0.25 -6.48
CA VAL A 180 5.35 -1.36 -6.39
C VAL A 180 5.99 -2.63 -6.92
N TYR A 181 5.94 -3.67 -6.09
CA TYR A 181 6.48 -4.99 -6.38
C TYR A 181 5.34 -6.02 -6.55
N GLU A 182 5.71 -7.18 -7.08
CA GLU A 182 4.81 -8.30 -7.31
C GLU A 182 5.05 -9.43 -6.29
N ILE A 183 3.98 -10.18 -6.00
CA ILE A 183 4.12 -11.53 -5.47
C ILE A 183 4.82 -12.40 -6.51
N SER A 184 6.06 -12.78 -6.24
CA SER A 184 6.72 -13.83 -7.01
C SER A 184 6.33 -15.18 -6.42
N SER A 185 5.43 -15.90 -7.09
CA SER A 185 5.36 -17.36 -6.96
C SER A 185 6.60 -17.90 -7.66
N GLY A 186 7.63 -18.26 -6.90
CA GLY A 186 8.85 -18.87 -7.45
C GLY A 186 8.57 -20.12 -8.27
#